data_AF-A0A1I2TYX5-F1
#
_entry.id   AF-A0A1I2TYX5-F1
#
_cell.length_a   1.000
_cell.length_b   1.000
_cell.length_c   1.000
_cell.angle_alpha   90.00
_cell.angle_beta   90.00
_cell.angle_gamma   90.00
#
_symmetry.space_group_name_H-M   'P 1'
#
loop_
_entity.id
_entity.type
_entity.pdbx_description
1 polymer ?
#
loop_
_entity_poly.entity_id
_entity_poly.type
_entity_poly.pdbx_seq_one_letter_code
_entity_poly.pdbx_strand_id
1 'polypeptide(L)'
;MKTISLCMIVKNEEKVLARCLDSVADLMDEIIIIDTGSTDKTKEIAKHYTDKVFDFKWTGSFSDARNFSFSKASMEYIYAPDADEVLDEINHKRFHDLKEVLLDEIEIVQMYYVTPKEHNTVQNAKKELRPKLFKRNRTFTWIDPIHETVRTSPIVFDSDIEILHLPESSHGKRDFSIFEKTFKEEHNLSEKLIKMYAKELYKCGDKNDFFNALPIFLELYNIASSSSSNITNCIPEILCIIAHCYRLKNDVLNFFKYALSNMVENPCSEMCYEIGYIYKENNDPSEAILWLYNCSNETSPVIDVSIPGEKAYILSSQCYKELFDITNDSTYLNKSNECISKANSFSLPDIL
;
A
#
# COMPACT_ATOMS: atom_id res chain seq x y z
N MET A 1 32.75 7.36 -6.81
CA MET A 1 31.32 7.70 -6.86
C MET A 1 30.58 7.11 -8.04
N LYS A 2 29.43 6.49 -7.79
CA LYS A 2 28.43 6.08 -8.79
C LYS A 2 27.66 7.26 -9.35
N THR A 3 27.42 7.25 -10.66
CA THR A 3 26.61 8.28 -11.34
C THR A 3 25.13 7.95 -11.30
N ILE A 4 24.27 8.95 -11.01
CA ILE A 4 22.83 8.75 -10.82
C ILE A 4 22.00 9.74 -11.66
N SER A 5 21.03 9.18 -12.40
CA SER A 5 19.94 9.91 -13.05
C SER A 5 18.72 9.92 -12.13
N LEU A 6 18.24 11.09 -11.73
CA LEU A 6 16.90 11.24 -11.16
C LEU A 6 15.87 11.20 -12.29
N CYS A 7 14.92 10.28 -12.21
CA CYS A 7 13.79 10.18 -13.14
C CYS A 7 12.47 10.31 -12.40
N MET A 8 11.76 11.42 -12.63
CA MET A 8 10.50 11.74 -11.95
C MET A 8 9.39 12.04 -12.97
N ILE A 9 8.17 11.61 -12.66
CA ILE A 9 6.95 12.07 -13.34
C ILE A 9 6.24 13.09 -12.45
N VAL A 10 5.70 14.16 -13.04
CA VAL A 10 5.02 15.23 -12.28
C VAL A 10 3.70 15.62 -12.94
N LYS A 11 2.76 16.11 -12.12
CA LYS A 11 1.54 16.78 -12.58
C LYS A 11 0.95 17.66 -11.49
N ASN A 12 0.96 18.97 -11.70
CA ASN A 12 0.41 19.94 -10.75
C ASN A 12 1.00 19.83 -9.33
N GLU A 13 2.33 19.78 -9.25
CA GLU A 13 3.11 19.61 -8.02
C GLU A 13 3.81 20.90 -7.59
N GLU A 14 3.29 22.08 -7.96
CA GLU A 14 3.96 23.37 -7.71
C GLU A 14 4.28 23.64 -6.23
N LYS A 15 3.55 23.00 -5.32
CA LYS A 15 3.68 23.19 -3.87
C LYS A 15 4.71 22.28 -3.22
N VAL A 16 5.07 21.17 -3.85
CA VAL A 16 5.92 20.13 -3.25
C VAL A 16 7.22 19.88 -4.01
N LEU A 17 7.21 20.13 -5.33
CA LEU A 17 8.33 19.79 -6.21
C LEU A 17 9.66 20.46 -5.80
N ALA A 18 9.62 21.76 -5.47
CA ALA A 18 10.84 22.50 -5.09
C ALA A 18 11.51 21.88 -3.86
N ARG A 19 10.71 21.60 -2.82
CA ARG A 19 11.17 20.94 -1.58
C ARG A 19 11.81 19.57 -1.85
N CYS A 20 11.21 18.76 -2.72
CA CYS A 20 11.78 17.46 -3.10
C CYS A 20 13.14 17.65 -3.76
N LEU A 21 13.19 18.47 -4.82
CA LEU A 21 14.42 18.69 -5.60
C LEU A 21 15.52 19.36 -4.79
N ASP A 22 15.20 20.32 -3.93
CA ASP A 22 16.15 20.96 -3.01
C ASP A 22 16.84 19.93 -2.09
N SER A 23 16.13 18.85 -1.72
CA SER A 23 16.67 17.81 -0.84
C SER A 23 17.51 16.74 -1.53
N VAL A 24 17.55 16.70 -2.86
CA VAL A 24 18.24 15.62 -3.60
C VAL A 24 19.09 16.09 -4.77
N ALA A 25 18.91 17.31 -5.28
CA ALA A 25 19.49 17.73 -6.56
C ALA A 25 21.03 17.70 -6.58
N ASP A 26 21.68 18.05 -5.47
CA ASP A 26 23.14 18.02 -5.32
C ASP A 26 23.71 16.59 -5.26
N LEU A 27 22.86 15.59 -5.01
CA LEU A 27 23.22 14.17 -5.06
C LEU A 27 23.10 13.58 -6.47
N MET A 28 22.56 14.30 -7.46
CA MET A 28 22.23 13.77 -8.79
C MET A 28 23.18 14.29 -9.85
N ASP A 29 23.62 13.40 -10.75
CA ASP A 29 24.47 13.75 -11.89
C ASP A 29 23.63 14.15 -13.12
N GLU A 30 22.37 13.72 -13.15
CA GLU A 30 21.38 14.05 -14.17
C GLU A 30 19.99 14.11 -13.53
N ILE A 31 19.20 15.13 -13.85
CA ILE A 31 17.80 15.26 -13.41
C ILE A 31 16.91 15.28 -14.65
N ILE A 32 15.97 14.36 -14.72
CA ILE A 32 14.99 14.19 -15.81
C ILE A 32 13.59 14.26 -15.22
N ILE A 33 12.79 15.21 -15.72
CA ILE A 33 11.42 15.43 -15.26
C ILE A 33 10.47 15.26 -16.43
N ILE A 34 9.47 14.41 -16.27
CA ILE A 34 8.41 14.17 -17.24
C ILE A 34 7.11 14.81 -16.73
N ASP A 35 6.67 15.87 -17.37
CA ASP A 35 5.41 16.53 -17.07
C ASP A 35 4.25 15.85 -17.79
N THR A 36 3.25 15.39 -17.04
CA THR A 36 2.10 14.66 -17.61
C THR A 36 0.87 15.54 -17.89
N GLY A 37 1.09 16.85 -18.04
CA GLY A 37 0.06 17.84 -18.35
C GLY A 37 -0.27 18.74 -17.15
N SER A 38 0.75 19.34 -16.54
CA SER A 38 0.55 20.38 -15.52
C SER A 38 -0.03 21.66 -16.12
N THR A 39 -0.91 22.30 -15.35
CA THR A 39 -1.56 23.58 -15.65
C THR A 39 -1.12 24.70 -14.70
N ASP A 40 -0.29 24.37 -13.72
CA ASP A 40 0.26 25.27 -12.69
C ASP A 40 1.75 25.58 -12.96
N LYS A 41 2.48 26.09 -11.96
CA LYS A 41 3.90 26.45 -12.11
C LYS A 41 4.88 25.29 -12.04
N THR A 42 4.41 24.03 -12.01
CA THR A 42 5.28 22.84 -11.90
C THR A 42 6.42 22.83 -12.91
N LYS A 43 6.12 23.11 -14.19
CA LYS A 43 7.15 23.13 -15.25
C LYS A 43 8.13 24.28 -15.09
N GLU A 44 7.70 25.42 -14.59
CA GLU A 44 8.59 26.55 -14.32
C GLU A 44 9.57 26.18 -13.21
N ILE A 45 9.08 25.60 -12.11
CA ILE A 45 9.90 25.12 -11.00
C ILE A 45 10.91 24.07 -11.49
N ALA A 46 10.45 23.04 -12.20
CA ALA A 46 11.32 21.98 -12.75
C ALA A 46 12.51 22.53 -13.56
N LYS A 47 12.27 23.56 -14.38
CA LYS A 47 13.29 24.21 -15.22
C LYS A 47 14.36 24.96 -14.45
N HIS A 48 14.15 25.27 -13.17
CA HIS A 48 15.21 25.85 -12.33
C HIS A 48 16.28 24.81 -11.96
N TYR A 49 15.96 23.51 -12.00
CA TYR A 49 16.87 22.43 -11.62
C TYR A 49 17.49 21.72 -12.82
N THR A 50 16.82 21.71 -13.98
CA THR A 50 17.30 21.00 -15.17
C THR A 50 16.67 21.53 -16.46
N ASP A 51 17.43 21.47 -17.55
CA ASP A 51 16.91 21.70 -18.91
C ASP A 51 16.18 20.45 -19.47
N LYS A 52 16.30 19.29 -18.82
CA LYS A 52 15.71 18.01 -19.26
C LYS A 52 14.29 17.81 -18.73
N VAL A 53 13.42 18.76 -19.06
CA VAL A 53 11.98 18.70 -18.78
C VAL A 53 11.24 18.32 -20.07
N PHE A 54 10.49 17.22 -20.05
CA PHE A 54 9.77 16.71 -21.22
C PHE A 54 8.27 16.62 -20.95
N ASP A 55 7.44 16.99 -21.92
CA ASP A 55 6.00 16.74 -21.85
C ASP A 55 5.69 15.29 -22.28
N PHE A 56 4.80 14.61 -21.54
CA PHE A 56 4.25 13.29 -21.88
C PHE A 56 2.73 13.33 -21.79
N LYS A 57 2.04 12.97 -22.87
CA LYS A 57 0.58 12.95 -22.88
C LYS A 57 0.06 11.83 -21.96
N TRP A 58 -0.72 12.18 -20.94
CA TRP A 58 -1.34 11.19 -20.04
C TRP A 58 -2.14 10.13 -20.79
N THR A 59 -1.78 8.85 -20.61
CA THR A 59 -2.43 7.69 -21.23
C THR A 59 -3.37 6.95 -20.27
N GLY A 60 -3.41 7.34 -18.99
CA GLY A 60 -4.05 6.56 -17.94
C GLY A 60 -3.13 5.53 -17.27
N SER A 61 -1.84 5.51 -17.63
CA SER A 61 -0.84 4.60 -17.07
C SER A 61 0.35 5.40 -16.55
N PHE A 62 0.57 5.36 -15.23
CA PHE A 62 1.78 5.91 -14.61
C PHE A 62 3.04 5.19 -15.11
N SER A 63 2.92 3.89 -15.38
CA SER A 63 4.00 3.06 -15.89
C SER A 63 4.51 3.55 -17.24
N ASP A 64 3.64 3.99 -18.14
CA ASP A 64 4.05 4.51 -19.45
C ASP A 64 4.92 5.77 -19.31
N ALA A 65 4.50 6.69 -18.43
CA ALA A 65 5.25 7.92 -18.15
C ALA A 65 6.59 7.62 -17.46
N ARG A 66 6.62 6.67 -16.51
CA ARG A 66 7.87 6.24 -15.85
C ARG A 66 8.82 5.56 -16.84
N ASN A 67 8.31 4.68 -17.71
CA ASN A 67 9.11 4.05 -18.76
C ASN A 67 9.70 5.10 -19.72
N PHE A 68 8.91 6.11 -20.10
CA PHE A 68 9.43 7.24 -20.88
C PHE A 68 10.53 8.00 -20.13
N SER A 69 10.38 8.24 -18.83
CA SER A 69 11.43 8.88 -18.01
C SER A 69 12.73 8.07 -18.01
N PHE A 70 12.64 6.75 -17.81
CA PHE A 70 13.80 5.85 -17.79
C PHE A 70 14.50 5.80 -19.14
N SER A 71 13.75 5.93 -20.25
CA SER A 71 14.34 5.97 -21.60
C SER A 71 15.24 7.18 -21.86
N LYS A 72 15.16 8.23 -21.03
CA LYS A 72 15.99 9.43 -21.13
C LYS A 72 17.25 9.36 -20.27
N ALA A 73 17.31 8.43 -19.32
CA ALA A 73 18.42 8.31 -18.37
C ALA A 73 19.71 7.84 -19.04
N SER A 74 20.83 8.47 -18.67
CA SER A 74 22.15 8.17 -19.22
C SER A 74 23.16 7.66 -18.19
N MET A 75 22.91 7.83 -16.89
CA MET A 75 23.86 7.46 -15.83
C MET A 75 23.84 5.96 -15.49
N GLU A 76 24.72 5.51 -14.60
CA GLU A 76 24.82 4.10 -14.19
C GLU A 76 23.56 3.62 -13.45
N TYR A 77 23.01 4.46 -12.58
CA TYR A 77 21.81 4.18 -11.80
C TYR A 77 20.70 5.20 -12.08
N ILE A 78 19.46 4.78 -11.85
CA ILE A 78 18.27 5.61 -11.90
C ILE A 78 17.68 5.68 -10.49
N TYR A 79 17.59 6.87 -9.94
CA TYR A 79 16.82 7.17 -8.74
C TYR A 79 15.41 7.61 -9.16
N ALA A 80 14.37 6.97 -8.62
CA ALA A 80 12.98 7.22 -9.02
C ALA A 80 12.12 7.73 -7.85
N PRO A 81 12.32 8.99 -7.42
CA PRO A 81 11.50 9.60 -6.39
C PRO A 81 10.15 10.08 -6.93
N ASP A 82 9.20 10.27 -6.02
CA ASP A 82 7.96 11.02 -6.26
C ASP A 82 8.14 12.48 -5.84
N ALA A 83 7.33 13.38 -6.40
CA ALA A 83 7.49 14.84 -6.20
C ALA A 83 7.25 15.31 -4.76
N ASP A 84 6.66 14.46 -3.93
CA ASP A 84 6.37 14.68 -2.52
C ASP A 84 7.30 13.91 -1.58
N GLU A 85 8.38 13.33 -2.11
CA GLU A 85 9.41 12.64 -1.33
C GLU A 85 10.58 13.56 -0.99
N VAL A 86 11.09 13.46 0.24
CA VAL A 86 12.14 14.34 0.77
C VAL A 86 13.16 13.53 1.56
N LEU A 87 14.44 13.88 1.44
CA LEU A 87 15.49 13.44 2.35
C LEU A 87 15.73 14.51 3.42
N ASP A 88 15.83 14.09 4.68
CA ASP A 88 16.39 14.95 5.72
C ASP A 88 17.93 14.98 5.64
N GLU A 89 18.58 15.81 6.45
CA GLU A 89 20.04 15.97 6.43
C GLU A 89 20.79 14.65 6.72
N ILE A 90 20.24 13.79 7.59
CA ILE A 90 20.85 12.52 7.96
C ILE A 90 20.82 11.56 6.77
N ASN A 91 19.66 11.45 6.13
CA ASN A 91 19.45 10.54 5.01
C ASN A 91 20.06 11.04 3.70
N HIS A 92 20.14 12.36 3.52
CA HIS A 92 20.95 13.00 2.48
C HIS A 92 22.41 12.56 2.59
N LYS A 93 23.02 12.69 3.77
CA LYS A 93 24.39 12.23 4.02
C LYS A 93 24.54 10.73 3.79
N ARG A 94 23.61 9.91 4.27
CA ARG A 94 23.64 8.46 4.03
C ARG A 94 23.60 8.12 2.54
N PHE A 95 22.80 8.83 1.75
CA PHE A 95 22.75 8.61 0.30
C PHE A 95 24.06 9.08 -0.35
N HIS A 96 24.61 10.23 0.04
CA HIS A 96 25.93 10.65 -0.42
C HIS A 96 26.99 9.57 -0.15
N ASP A 97 27.07 9.06 1.08
CA ASP A 97 28.04 8.02 1.47
C ASP A 97 27.80 6.71 0.70
N LEU A 98 26.53 6.33 0.49
CA LEU A 98 26.15 5.18 -0.33
C LEU A 98 26.71 5.30 -1.76
N LYS A 99 26.62 6.48 -2.40
CA LYS A 99 27.16 6.68 -3.76
C LYS A 99 28.65 6.37 -3.87
N GLU A 100 29.41 6.54 -2.79
CA GLU A 100 30.86 6.30 -2.77
C GLU A 100 31.21 4.82 -2.57
N VAL A 101 30.40 4.09 -1.82
CA VAL A 101 30.71 2.71 -1.39
C VAL A 101 29.87 1.64 -2.08
N LEU A 102 28.90 2.02 -2.92
CA LEU A 102 28.01 1.08 -3.59
C LEU A 102 28.79 0.13 -4.52
N LEU A 103 28.70 -1.17 -4.23
CA LEU A 103 29.34 -2.22 -5.00
C LEU A 103 28.70 -2.36 -6.39
N ASP A 104 29.53 -2.65 -7.40
CA ASP A 104 29.08 -2.79 -8.80
C ASP A 104 28.06 -3.91 -9.01
N GLU A 105 28.09 -4.93 -8.17
CA GLU A 105 27.20 -6.09 -8.25
C GLU A 105 25.79 -5.81 -7.77
N ILE A 106 25.58 -4.75 -6.97
CA ILE A 106 24.26 -4.35 -6.49
C ILE A 106 23.46 -3.78 -7.66
N GLU A 107 22.23 -4.26 -7.85
CA GLU A 107 21.39 -3.91 -8.99
C GLU A 107 20.20 -3.07 -8.57
N ILE A 108 19.72 -3.26 -7.34
CA ILE A 108 18.61 -2.51 -6.75
C ILE A 108 19.02 -2.11 -5.34
N VAL A 109 18.80 -0.84 -4.99
CA VAL A 109 18.82 -0.41 -3.59
C VAL A 109 17.40 -0.09 -3.15
N GLN A 110 16.99 -0.72 -2.06
CA GLN A 110 15.77 -0.40 -1.34
C GLN A 110 16.06 0.64 -0.26
N MET A 111 15.12 1.55 -0.09
CA MET A 111 15.15 2.60 0.92
C MET A 111 13.85 2.53 1.71
N TYR A 112 13.90 2.85 2.99
CA TYR A 112 12.72 2.92 3.84
C TYR A 112 11.84 4.09 3.40
N TYR A 113 10.63 3.79 3.00
CA TYR A 113 9.58 4.76 2.73
C TYR A 113 8.82 5.03 4.02
N VAL A 114 8.87 6.28 4.48
CA VAL A 114 8.31 6.70 5.76
C VAL A 114 7.22 7.72 5.49
N THR A 115 5.99 7.42 5.90
CA THR A 115 4.89 8.39 5.80
C THR A 115 4.49 8.83 7.20
N PRO A 116 4.59 10.14 7.52
CA PRO A 116 4.14 10.65 8.81
C PRO A 116 2.70 10.26 9.09
N LYS A 117 2.37 10.06 10.37
CA LYS A 117 1.04 9.59 10.80
C LYS A 117 -0.11 10.43 10.22
N GLU A 118 0.10 11.73 10.06
CA GLU A 118 -0.88 12.70 9.53
C GLU A 118 -1.19 12.46 8.04
N HIS A 119 -0.26 11.86 7.29
CA HIS A 119 -0.37 11.60 5.86
C HIS A 119 -0.50 10.11 5.52
N ASN A 120 -0.44 9.24 6.51
CA ASN A 120 -0.48 7.79 6.30
C ASN A 120 -1.91 7.32 6.03
N THR A 121 -2.24 7.17 4.75
CA THR A 121 -3.57 6.75 4.30
C THR A 121 -3.67 5.25 4.07
N VAL A 122 -2.55 4.55 3.87
CA VAL A 122 -2.56 3.16 3.37
C VAL A 122 -1.50 2.24 3.96
N GLN A 123 -0.52 2.67 4.75
CA GLN A 123 0.55 1.76 5.21
C GLN A 123 0.13 0.93 6.43
N ASN A 124 0.70 -0.27 6.50
CA ASN A 124 0.52 -1.21 7.62
C ASN A 124 1.76 -1.29 8.51
N ALA A 125 2.76 -0.44 8.29
CA ALA A 125 3.95 -0.24 9.13
C ALA A 125 4.29 1.25 9.19
N LYS A 126 5.17 1.63 10.12
CA LYS A 126 5.73 2.99 10.19
C LYS A 126 6.70 3.27 9.04
N LYS A 127 7.41 2.24 8.57
CA LYS A 127 8.26 2.31 7.39
C LYS A 127 8.26 0.98 6.62
N GLU A 128 8.45 1.07 5.31
CA GLU A 128 8.50 -0.09 4.41
C GLU A 128 9.62 0.05 3.38
N LEU A 129 10.33 -1.04 3.07
CA LEU A 129 11.39 -0.99 2.06
C LEU A 129 10.78 -0.88 0.66
N ARG A 130 11.16 0.16 -0.08
CA ARG A 130 10.79 0.35 -1.48
C ARG A 130 12.03 0.40 -2.38
N PRO A 131 12.06 -0.33 -3.50
CA PRO A 131 13.07 -0.14 -4.54
C PRO A 131 13.06 1.29 -5.04
N LYS A 132 14.20 1.98 -4.93
CA LYS A 132 14.30 3.42 -5.24
C LYS A 132 15.48 3.77 -6.13
N LEU A 133 16.54 2.98 -6.09
CA LEU A 133 17.70 3.13 -6.97
C LEU A 133 17.87 1.85 -7.80
N PHE A 134 17.94 2.00 -9.11
CA PHE A 134 17.96 0.89 -10.06
C PHE A 134 19.17 1.00 -10.97
N LYS A 135 19.97 -0.05 -11.08
CA LYS A 135 21.06 -0.10 -12.07
C LYS A 135 20.45 -0.10 -13.47
N ARG A 136 20.79 0.90 -14.28
CA ARG A 136 20.16 1.10 -15.60
C ARG A 136 20.45 -0.04 -16.57
N ASN A 137 21.70 -0.50 -16.59
CA ASN A 137 22.15 -1.59 -17.46
C ASN A 137 22.63 -2.76 -16.63
N ARG A 138 21.97 -3.90 -16.82
CA ARG A 138 22.28 -5.16 -16.18
C ARG A 138 23.13 -6.04 -17.09
N THR A 139 24.18 -6.63 -16.52
CA THR A 139 24.98 -7.66 -17.19
C THR A 139 24.51 -9.05 -16.76
N PHE A 140 24.35 -9.97 -17.71
CA PHE A 140 24.06 -11.37 -17.40
C PHE A 140 25.32 -12.09 -16.93
N THR A 141 25.18 -12.88 -15.87
CA THR A 141 26.25 -13.71 -15.30
C THR A 141 25.75 -15.14 -15.15
N TRP A 142 26.57 -16.11 -15.55
CA TRP A 142 26.33 -17.52 -15.23
C TRP A 142 26.67 -17.79 -13.76
N ILE A 143 25.86 -18.61 -13.10
CA ILE A 143 26.02 -19.01 -11.70
C ILE A 143 26.07 -20.53 -11.59
N ASP A 144 26.53 -20.99 -10.41
CA ASP A 144 26.72 -22.39 -10.03
C ASP A 144 27.86 -23.12 -10.76
N PRO A 145 28.60 -24.01 -10.07
CA PRO A 145 29.73 -24.73 -10.68
C PRO A 145 29.31 -25.91 -11.57
N ILE A 146 28.09 -26.43 -11.43
CA ILE A 146 27.52 -27.58 -12.16
C ILE A 146 26.02 -27.32 -12.37
N HIS A 147 25.45 -27.74 -13.50
CA HIS A 147 24.09 -27.38 -13.92
C HIS A 147 23.91 -25.86 -13.91
N GLU A 148 24.85 -25.17 -14.56
CA GLU A 148 24.89 -23.72 -14.60
C GLU A 148 23.55 -23.12 -15.07
N THR A 149 23.33 -21.86 -14.71
CA THR A 149 22.24 -21.08 -15.27
C THR A 149 22.59 -19.60 -15.30
N VAL A 150 21.90 -18.83 -16.14
CA VAL A 150 22.02 -17.37 -16.13
C VAL A 150 21.23 -16.84 -14.92
N ARG A 151 21.89 -16.03 -14.09
CA ARG A 151 21.22 -15.35 -12.98
C ARG A 151 20.16 -14.39 -13.50
N THR A 152 18.89 -14.67 -13.20
CA THR A 152 17.75 -13.83 -13.59
C THR A 152 17.24 -12.93 -12.46
N SER A 153 17.49 -13.27 -11.19
CA SER A 153 17.12 -12.44 -10.04
C SER A 153 18.16 -11.34 -9.76
N PRO A 154 17.76 -10.09 -9.46
CA PRO A 154 18.69 -9.01 -9.17
C PRO A 154 19.37 -9.19 -7.80
N ILE A 155 20.58 -8.66 -7.63
CA ILE A 155 21.15 -8.43 -6.30
C ILE A 155 20.51 -7.16 -5.73
N VAL A 156 19.85 -7.32 -4.59
CA VAL A 156 19.12 -6.25 -3.91
C VAL A 156 19.84 -5.92 -2.60
N PHE A 157 20.00 -4.64 -2.31
CA PHE A 157 20.58 -4.13 -1.07
C PHE A 157 19.57 -3.27 -0.31
N ASP A 158 19.31 -3.62 0.94
CA ASP A 158 18.44 -2.85 1.83
C ASP A 158 19.29 -1.80 2.57
N SER A 159 19.08 -0.53 2.24
CA SER A 159 19.78 0.58 2.88
C SER A 159 19.02 1.10 4.09
N ASP A 160 19.76 1.70 5.03
CA ASP A 160 19.18 2.42 6.18
C ASP A 160 18.71 3.84 5.82
N ILE A 161 18.61 4.19 4.54
CA ILE A 161 18.14 5.49 4.08
C ILE A 161 16.62 5.53 4.22
N GLU A 162 16.12 6.55 4.90
CA GLU A 162 14.71 6.86 5.04
C GLU A 162 14.33 8.02 4.10
N ILE A 163 13.28 7.80 3.30
CA ILE A 163 12.64 8.79 2.44
C ILE A 163 11.33 9.18 3.10
N LEU A 164 11.17 10.47 3.39
CA LEU A 164 9.95 11.03 3.95
C LEU A 164 8.95 11.32 2.82
N HIS A 165 7.79 10.70 2.86
CA HIS A 165 6.68 10.98 1.93
C HIS A 165 5.70 11.97 2.55
N LEU A 166 5.61 13.16 1.97
CA LEU A 166 4.92 14.34 2.48
C LEU A 166 3.89 14.90 1.48
N PRO A 167 2.85 14.13 1.12
CA PRO A 167 1.84 14.54 0.14
C PRO A 167 1.00 15.72 0.66
N GLU A 168 0.51 16.55 -0.25
CA GLU A 168 -0.37 17.67 0.12
C GLU A 168 -1.81 17.22 0.44
N SER A 169 -2.27 16.14 -0.20
CA SER A 169 -3.65 15.64 -0.05
C SER A 169 -3.74 14.12 -0.29
N SER A 170 -4.81 13.50 0.19
CA SER A 170 -5.06 12.06 -0.05
C SER A 170 -5.45 11.79 -1.50
N HIS A 171 -4.82 10.79 -2.13
CA HIS A 171 -5.04 10.43 -3.53
C HIS A 171 -6.05 9.29 -3.76
N GLY A 172 -6.58 8.65 -2.70
CA GLY A 172 -7.28 7.36 -2.84
C GLY A 172 -8.46 7.32 -3.82
N LYS A 173 -9.29 8.38 -3.91
CA LYS A 173 -10.42 8.38 -4.86
C LYS A 173 -9.99 8.39 -6.34
N ARG A 174 -8.82 8.95 -6.65
CA ARG A 174 -8.27 8.95 -8.01
C ARG A 174 -7.90 7.52 -8.42
N ASP A 175 -7.36 6.76 -7.48
CA ASP A 175 -6.77 5.45 -7.71
C ASP A 175 -7.85 4.38 -7.98
N PHE A 176 -9.02 4.47 -7.34
CA PHE A 176 -10.20 3.63 -7.65
C PHE A 176 -10.58 3.65 -9.14
N SER A 177 -10.64 4.84 -9.74
CA SER A 177 -11.02 4.98 -11.15
C SER A 177 -10.02 4.29 -12.10
N ILE A 178 -8.76 4.17 -11.69
CA ILE A 178 -7.71 3.49 -12.44
C ILE A 178 -7.90 1.99 -12.34
N PHE A 179 -8.10 1.43 -11.13
CA PHE A 179 -8.38 0.00 -10.97
C PHE A 179 -9.61 -0.45 -11.75
N GLU A 180 -10.70 0.32 -11.68
CA GLU A 180 -11.92 0.03 -12.44
C GLU A 180 -11.69 0.08 -13.95
N LYS A 181 -10.94 1.07 -14.43
CA LYS A 181 -10.63 1.22 -15.86
C LYS A 181 -9.77 0.05 -16.34
N THR A 182 -8.67 -0.26 -15.63
CA THR A 182 -7.79 -1.38 -15.97
C THR A 182 -8.57 -2.69 -16.02
N PHE A 183 -9.43 -2.94 -15.03
CA PHE A 183 -10.26 -4.15 -15.04
C PHE A 183 -11.25 -4.19 -16.22
N LYS A 184 -11.89 -3.05 -16.57
CA LYS A 184 -12.78 -2.98 -17.74
C LYS A 184 -12.06 -3.24 -19.07
N GLU A 185 -10.78 -2.89 -19.16
CA GLU A 185 -9.97 -3.07 -20.37
C GLU A 185 -9.35 -4.48 -20.46
N GLU A 186 -8.87 -5.03 -19.35
CA GLU A 186 -8.10 -6.28 -19.31
C GLU A 186 -8.92 -7.50 -18.84
N HIS A 187 -10.10 -7.28 -18.24
CA HIS A 187 -10.88 -8.32 -17.55
C HIS A 187 -10.09 -9.10 -16.48
N ASN A 188 -9.04 -8.50 -15.94
CA ASN A 188 -8.21 -9.05 -14.87
C ASN A 188 -7.47 -7.93 -14.14
N LEU A 189 -6.91 -8.24 -12.97
CA LEU A 189 -5.94 -7.40 -12.27
C LEU A 189 -4.78 -8.27 -11.78
N SER A 190 -3.57 -7.74 -11.75
CA SER A 190 -2.44 -8.44 -11.11
C SER A 190 -2.66 -8.57 -9.60
N GLU A 191 -2.04 -9.57 -8.95
CA GLU A 191 -2.11 -9.75 -7.50
C GLU A 191 -1.82 -8.46 -6.73
N LYS A 192 -0.79 -7.73 -7.17
CA LYS A 192 -0.43 -6.43 -6.59
C LYS A 192 -1.58 -5.42 -6.65
N LEU A 193 -2.22 -5.27 -7.80
CA LEU A 193 -3.32 -4.31 -7.98
C LEU A 193 -4.56 -4.71 -7.17
N ILE A 194 -4.86 -6.01 -7.06
CA ILE A 194 -5.98 -6.51 -6.25
C ILE A 194 -5.77 -6.14 -4.77
N LYS A 195 -4.58 -6.43 -4.23
CA LYS A 195 -4.25 -6.12 -2.84
C LYS A 195 -4.26 -4.62 -2.56
N MET A 196 -3.72 -3.81 -3.48
CA MET A 196 -3.78 -2.35 -3.37
C MET A 196 -5.22 -1.84 -3.39
N TYR A 197 -6.05 -2.31 -4.33
CA TYR A 197 -7.43 -1.88 -4.44
C TYR A 197 -8.22 -2.24 -3.17
N ALA A 198 -8.06 -3.45 -2.64
CA ALA A 198 -8.69 -3.88 -1.39
C ALA A 198 -8.26 -3.01 -0.20
N LYS A 199 -6.97 -2.70 -0.11
CA LYS A 199 -6.40 -1.87 0.96
C LYS A 199 -6.94 -0.44 0.92
N GLU A 200 -6.99 0.17 -0.25
CA GLU A 200 -7.54 1.52 -0.40
C GLU A 200 -9.03 1.56 -0.08
N LEU A 201 -9.82 0.56 -0.53
CA LEU A 201 -11.24 0.46 -0.19
C LEU A 201 -11.46 0.40 1.33
N TYR A 202 -10.72 -0.45 2.06
CA TYR A 202 -10.85 -0.56 3.53
C TYR A 202 -10.42 0.69 4.29
N LYS A 203 -9.48 1.48 3.73
CA LYS A 203 -8.90 2.64 4.41
C LYS A 203 -9.66 3.94 4.13
N CYS A 204 -10.13 4.16 2.90
CA CYS A 204 -10.74 5.42 2.50
C CYS A 204 -12.02 5.28 1.64
N GLY A 205 -12.43 4.06 1.31
CA GLY A 205 -13.64 3.80 0.53
C GLY A 205 -14.91 4.11 1.31
N ASP A 206 -15.87 4.73 0.64
CA ASP A 206 -17.23 4.89 1.14
C ASP A 206 -18.17 3.77 0.61
N LYS A 207 -19.43 3.77 1.07
CA LYS A 207 -20.41 2.75 0.71
C LYS A 207 -20.59 2.61 -0.82
N ASN A 208 -20.54 3.72 -1.57
CA ASN A 208 -20.71 3.66 -3.01
C ASN A 208 -19.47 3.08 -3.69
N ASP A 209 -18.27 3.41 -3.20
CA ASP A 209 -17.01 2.85 -3.72
C ASP A 209 -17.00 1.31 -3.59
N PHE A 210 -17.39 0.77 -2.43
CA PHE A 210 -17.55 -0.67 -2.24
C PHE A 210 -18.60 -1.29 -3.19
N PHE A 211 -19.72 -0.61 -3.40
CA PHE A 211 -20.76 -1.10 -4.30
C PHE A 211 -20.34 -1.13 -5.76
N ASN A 212 -19.55 -0.14 -6.20
CA ASN A 212 -18.94 -0.12 -7.53
C ASN A 212 -17.87 -1.20 -7.68
N ALA A 213 -17.11 -1.49 -6.63
CA ALA A 213 -16.09 -2.53 -6.62
C ALA A 213 -16.66 -3.96 -6.61
N LEU A 214 -17.82 -4.20 -5.97
CA LEU A 214 -18.40 -5.54 -5.83
C LEU A 214 -18.44 -6.38 -7.12
N PRO A 215 -18.99 -5.91 -8.26
CA PRO A 215 -19.02 -6.71 -9.49
C PRO A 215 -17.62 -7.13 -9.96
N ILE A 216 -16.62 -6.25 -9.79
CA ILE A 216 -15.22 -6.53 -10.13
C ILE A 216 -14.68 -7.65 -9.23
N PHE A 217 -14.86 -7.52 -7.91
CA PHE A 217 -14.36 -8.51 -6.97
C PHE A 217 -15.04 -9.89 -7.10
N LEU A 218 -16.32 -9.92 -7.47
CA LEU A 218 -17.02 -11.18 -7.78
C LEU A 218 -16.42 -11.88 -9.02
N GLU A 219 -16.06 -11.12 -10.05
CA GLU A 219 -15.41 -11.67 -11.25
C GLU A 219 -13.97 -12.13 -10.95
N LEU A 220 -13.21 -11.32 -10.18
CA LEU A 220 -11.88 -11.71 -9.69
C LEU A 220 -11.92 -12.98 -8.84
N TYR A 221 -12.95 -13.16 -8.01
CA TYR A 221 -13.13 -14.39 -7.23
C TYR A 221 -13.32 -15.62 -8.14
N ASN A 222 -14.12 -15.49 -9.20
CA ASN A 222 -14.31 -16.57 -10.18
C ASN A 222 -13.00 -16.90 -10.90
N ILE A 223 -12.21 -15.89 -11.28
CA ILE A 223 -10.89 -16.06 -11.90
C ILE A 223 -9.93 -16.73 -10.91
N ALA A 224 -9.88 -16.29 -9.66
CA ALA A 224 -9.01 -16.82 -8.61
C ALA A 224 -9.30 -18.29 -8.25
N SER A 225 -10.57 -18.69 -8.36
CA SER A 225 -11.03 -20.06 -8.10
C SER A 225 -10.77 -21.04 -9.25
N SER A 226 -10.25 -20.57 -10.38
CA SER A 226 -9.92 -21.42 -11.53
C SER A 226 -8.55 -22.11 -11.37
N SER A 227 -8.42 -23.34 -11.88
CA SER A 227 -7.24 -24.20 -11.65
C SER A 227 -5.93 -23.70 -12.26
N SER A 228 -5.96 -22.68 -13.11
CA SER A 228 -4.79 -22.07 -13.77
C SER A 228 -4.59 -20.61 -13.36
N SER A 229 -5.18 -20.18 -12.25
CA SER A 229 -5.16 -18.79 -11.83
C SER A 229 -3.81 -18.37 -11.26
N ASN A 230 -3.38 -17.17 -11.63
CA ASN A 230 -2.19 -16.52 -11.09
C ASN A 230 -2.52 -15.53 -9.96
N ILE A 231 -3.77 -15.52 -9.47
CA ILE A 231 -4.23 -14.61 -8.41
C ILE A 231 -4.85 -15.35 -7.21
N THR A 232 -4.65 -16.66 -7.10
CA THR A 232 -5.19 -17.49 -6.01
C THR A 232 -4.74 -17.00 -4.63
N ASN A 233 -3.56 -16.39 -4.51
CA ASN A 233 -3.06 -15.85 -3.24
C ASN A 233 -3.78 -14.56 -2.78
N CYS A 234 -4.70 -14.03 -3.59
CA CYS A 234 -5.51 -12.85 -3.27
C CYS A 234 -6.94 -13.22 -2.84
N ILE A 235 -7.30 -14.50 -2.79
CA ILE A 235 -8.62 -14.97 -2.37
C ILE A 235 -9.03 -14.39 -1.00
N PRO A 236 -8.16 -14.33 0.03
CA PRO A 236 -8.53 -13.76 1.33
C PRO A 236 -8.97 -12.30 1.20
N GLU A 237 -8.18 -11.46 0.55
CA GLU A 237 -8.48 -10.04 0.34
C GLU A 237 -9.76 -9.85 -0.48
N ILE A 238 -9.94 -10.65 -1.54
CA ILE A 238 -11.14 -10.63 -2.39
C ILE A 238 -12.40 -10.96 -1.57
N LEU A 239 -12.37 -12.04 -0.78
CA LEU A 239 -13.50 -12.48 0.02
C LEU A 239 -13.86 -11.45 1.11
N CYS A 240 -12.88 -10.80 1.72
CA CYS A 240 -13.10 -9.72 2.68
C CYS A 240 -13.83 -8.53 2.07
N ILE A 241 -13.51 -8.14 0.82
CA ILE A 241 -14.23 -7.07 0.12
C ILE A 241 -15.67 -7.51 -0.20
N ILE A 242 -15.85 -8.72 -0.74
CA ILE A 242 -17.18 -9.24 -1.09
C ILE A 242 -18.09 -9.32 0.15
N ALA A 243 -17.58 -9.89 1.24
CA ALA A 243 -18.33 -10.01 2.49
C ALA A 243 -18.71 -8.62 3.03
N HIS A 244 -17.75 -7.69 3.09
CA HIS A 244 -18.04 -6.31 3.51
C HIS A 244 -19.14 -5.65 2.68
N CYS A 245 -19.10 -5.79 1.35
CA CYS A 245 -20.14 -5.30 0.46
C CYS A 245 -21.52 -5.89 0.75
N TYR A 246 -21.62 -7.19 0.99
CA TYR A 246 -22.90 -7.82 1.31
C TYR A 246 -23.42 -7.45 2.70
N ARG A 247 -22.52 -7.25 3.68
CA ARG A 247 -22.90 -6.67 4.98
C ARG A 247 -23.49 -5.27 4.81
N LEU A 248 -22.85 -4.39 4.04
CA LEU A 248 -23.36 -3.03 3.76
C LEU A 248 -24.70 -3.00 3.01
N LYS A 249 -25.03 -4.08 2.30
CA LYS A 249 -26.33 -4.30 1.63
C LYS A 249 -27.37 -4.95 2.52
N ASN A 250 -27.02 -5.36 3.75
CA ASN A 250 -27.85 -6.18 4.63
C ASN A 250 -28.28 -7.52 3.98
N ASP A 251 -27.44 -8.08 3.11
CA ASP A 251 -27.67 -9.38 2.46
C ASP A 251 -26.93 -10.47 3.21
N VAL A 252 -27.57 -10.96 4.27
CA VAL A 252 -27.00 -11.93 5.21
C VAL A 252 -26.66 -13.27 4.54
N LEU A 253 -27.48 -13.71 3.58
CA LEU A 253 -27.27 -14.99 2.92
C LEU A 253 -25.99 -14.97 2.07
N ASN A 254 -25.83 -13.94 1.24
CA ASN A 254 -24.60 -13.81 0.45
C ASN A 254 -23.40 -13.47 1.32
N PHE A 255 -23.56 -12.68 2.39
CA PHE A 255 -22.50 -12.46 3.37
C PHE A 255 -21.94 -13.80 3.89
N PHE A 256 -22.80 -14.66 4.45
CA PHE A 256 -22.33 -15.92 5.03
C PHE A 256 -21.85 -16.92 3.98
N LYS A 257 -22.38 -16.89 2.75
CA LYS A 257 -21.82 -17.66 1.64
C LYS A 257 -20.31 -17.43 1.48
N TYR A 258 -19.89 -16.16 1.41
CA TYR A 258 -18.48 -15.81 1.20
C TYR A 258 -17.66 -15.86 2.49
N ALA A 259 -18.24 -15.46 3.63
CA ALA A 259 -17.58 -15.52 4.92
C ALA A 259 -17.22 -16.95 5.32
N LEU A 260 -18.13 -17.90 5.16
CA LEU A 260 -17.87 -19.31 5.50
C LEU A 260 -16.83 -19.92 4.56
N SER A 261 -16.85 -19.61 3.25
CA SER A 261 -15.80 -20.02 2.33
C SER A 261 -14.42 -19.51 2.77
N ASN A 262 -14.32 -18.25 3.20
CA ASN A 262 -13.07 -17.72 3.74
C ASN A 262 -12.64 -18.45 5.02
N MET A 263 -13.54 -18.58 6.01
CA MET A 263 -13.20 -19.14 7.32
C MET A 263 -12.74 -20.60 7.29
N VAL A 264 -13.13 -21.37 6.27
CA VAL A 264 -12.69 -22.76 6.10
C VAL A 264 -11.26 -22.86 5.55
N GLU A 265 -10.89 -21.99 4.62
CA GLU A 265 -9.63 -22.11 3.88
C GLU A 265 -8.57 -21.11 4.35
N ASN A 266 -8.96 -19.86 4.59
CA ASN A 266 -8.06 -18.74 4.83
C ASN A 266 -8.64 -17.77 5.89
N PRO A 267 -8.86 -18.22 7.14
CA PRO A 267 -9.42 -17.37 8.18
C PRO A 267 -8.53 -16.16 8.45
N CYS A 268 -9.13 -14.97 8.51
CA CYS A 268 -8.42 -13.70 8.68
C CYS A 268 -9.15 -12.75 9.63
N SER A 269 -8.41 -11.76 10.13
CA SER A 269 -8.92 -10.80 11.12
C SER A 269 -10.07 -9.96 10.57
N GLU A 270 -9.99 -9.51 9.31
CA GLU A 270 -11.05 -8.79 8.60
C GLU A 270 -12.36 -9.57 8.64
N MET A 271 -12.33 -10.87 8.30
CA MET A 271 -13.55 -11.67 8.25
C MET A 271 -14.16 -11.87 9.64
N CYS A 272 -13.33 -12.15 10.65
CA CYS A 272 -13.80 -12.24 12.03
C CYS A 272 -14.43 -10.93 12.52
N TYR A 273 -13.84 -9.79 12.15
CA TYR A 273 -14.38 -8.48 12.46
C TYR A 273 -15.75 -8.25 11.81
N GLU A 274 -15.89 -8.59 10.53
CA GLU A 274 -17.15 -8.46 9.79
C GLU A 274 -18.27 -9.34 10.38
N ILE A 275 -17.96 -10.58 10.78
CA ILE A 275 -18.91 -11.48 11.44
C ILE A 275 -19.31 -10.92 12.82
N GLY A 276 -18.33 -10.48 13.62
CA GLY A 276 -18.60 -9.86 14.92
C GLY A 276 -19.47 -8.61 14.81
N TYR A 277 -19.27 -7.81 13.76
CA TYR A 277 -20.09 -6.64 13.48
C TYR A 277 -21.56 -7.02 13.22
N ILE A 278 -21.83 -8.08 12.45
CA ILE A 278 -23.20 -8.56 12.21
C ILE A 278 -23.90 -8.94 13.51
N TYR A 279 -23.24 -9.71 14.38
CA TYR A 279 -23.84 -10.11 15.66
C TYR A 279 -24.16 -8.90 16.53
N LYS A 280 -23.26 -7.91 16.58
CA LYS A 280 -23.51 -6.66 17.29
C LYS A 280 -24.74 -5.92 16.75
N GLU A 281 -24.85 -5.74 15.43
CA GLU A 281 -26.01 -5.07 14.81
C GLU A 281 -27.34 -5.82 15.04
N ASN A 282 -27.27 -7.12 15.27
CA ASN A 282 -28.43 -7.95 15.61
C ASN A 282 -28.69 -8.05 17.12
N ASN A 283 -28.07 -7.19 17.94
CA ASN A 283 -28.19 -7.15 19.40
C ASN A 283 -27.75 -8.44 20.11
N ASP A 284 -26.74 -9.12 19.56
CA ASP A 284 -26.04 -10.23 20.23
C ASP A 284 -24.58 -9.85 20.55
N PRO A 285 -24.37 -9.00 21.57
CA PRO A 285 -23.03 -8.57 21.95
C PRO A 285 -22.16 -9.71 22.48
N SER A 286 -22.76 -10.80 23.00
CA SER A 286 -22.01 -11.95 23.54
C SER A 286 -21.30 -12.70 22.42
N GLU A 287 -22.04 -13.01 21.34
CA GLU A 287 -21.46 -13.67 20.17
C GLU A 287 -20.49 -12.74 19.41
N ALA A 288 -20.83 -11.45 19.32
CA ALA A 288 -19.92 -10.46 18.74
C ALA A 288 -18.54 -10.45 19.41
N ILE A 289 -18.49 -10.51 20.74
CA ILE A 289 -17.23 -10.54 21.52
C ILE A 289 -16.39 -11.77 21.17
N LEU A 290 -17.00 -12.94 20.97
CA LEU A 290 -16.29 -14.17 20.60
C LEU A 290 -15.55 -13.99 19.27
N TRP A 291 -16.24 -13.46 18.26
CA TRP A 291 -15.65 -13.20 16.95
C TRP A 291 -14.57 -12.12 16.98
N LEU A 292 -14.76 -11.08 17.80
CA LEU A 292 -13.76 -10.01 17.96
C LEU A 292 -12.53 -10.48 18.75
N TYR A 293 -12.69 -11.44 19.65
CA TYR A 293 -11.56 -12.14 20.27
C TYR A 293 -10.73 -12.90 19.22
N ASN A 294 -11.39 -13.68 18.36
CA ASN A 294 -10.72 -14.41 17.28
C ASN A 294 -10.02 -13.46 16.30
N CYS A 295 -10.67 -12.35 15.97
CA CYS A 295 -10.11 -11.28 15.16
C CYS A 295 -8.76 -10.80 15.71
N SER A 296 -8.70 -10.55 17.03
CA SER A 296 -7.53 -9.93 17.67
C SER A 296 -6.43 -10.91 18.06
N ASN A 297 -6.75 -12.20 18.28
CA ASN A 297 -5.84 -13.16 18.93
C ASN A 297 -5.58 -14.44 18.12
N GLU A 298 -6.53 -14.89 17.30
CA GLU A 298 -6.49 -16.21 16.67
C GLU A 298 -6.29 -16.15 15.14
N THR A 299 -6.35 -14.95 14.57
CA THR A 299 -6.23 -14.71 13.13
C THR A 299 -5.24 -13.59 12.85
N SER A 300 -4.77 -13.53 11.60
CA SER A 300 -3.90 -12.46 11.12
C SER A 300 -4.62 -11.57 10.10
N PRO A 301 -4.28 -10.27 10.05
CA PRO A 301 -4.87 -9.35 9.09
C PRO A 301 -4.30 -9.60 7.70
N VAL A 302 -5.15 -9.50 6.67
CA VAL A 302 -4.74 -9.60 5.26
C VAL A 302 -4.80 -8.27 4.52
N ILE A 303 -5.52 -7.28 5.05
CA ILE A 303 -5.70 -5.94 4.44
C ILE A 303 -5.23 -4.83 5.38
N ASP A 304 -5.76 -4.77 6.60
CA ASP A 304 -5.58 -3.64 7.52
C ASP A 304 -5.20 -4.12 8.92
N VAL A 305 -3.94 -3.89 9.30
CA VAL A 305 -3.39 -4.29 10.61
C VAL A 305 -4.04 -3.60 11.81
N SER A 306 -4.77 -2.49 11.59
CA SER A 306 -5.54 -1.85 12.66
C SER A 306 -6.82 -2.60 13.02
N ILE A 307 -7.28 -3.52 12.18
CA ILE A 307 -8.47 -4.33 12.45
C ILE A 307 -8.29 -5.20 13.70
N PRO A 308 -7.31 -6.12 13.76
CA PRO A 308 -7.08 -6.94 14.95
C PRO A 308 -6.53 -6.14 16.14
N GLY A 309 -6.00 -4.94 15.90
CA GLY A 309 -5.55 -4.03 16.94
C GLY A 309 -6.67 -3.09 17.38
N GLU A 310 -6.57 -1.82 16.99
CA GLU A 310 -7.47 -0.75 17.42
C GLU A 310 -8.96 -1.05 17.22
N LYS A 311 -9.38 -1.44 16.01
CA LYS A 311 -10.81 -1.49 15.65
C LYS A 311 -11.56 -2.60 16.38
N ALA A 312 -11.00 -3.82 16.44
CA ALA A 312 -11.64 -4.94 17.13
C ALA A 312 -11.77 -4.67 18.64
N TYR A 313 -10.77 -4.04 19.26
CA TYR A 313 -10.87 -3.65 20.68
C TYR A 313 -11.90 -2.55 20.92
N ILE A 314 -12.01 -1.54 20.05
CA ILE A 314 -13.06 -0.52 20.15
C ILE A 314 -14.45 -1.17 20.07
N LEU A 315 -14.66 -2.06 19.09
CA LEU A 315 -15.95 -2.73 18.93
C LEU A 315 -16.26 -3.67 20.10
N SER A 316 -15.25 -4.39 20.61
CA SER A 316 -15.38 -5.24 21.80
C SER A 316 -15.77 -4.43 23.03
N SER A 317 -15.17 -3.25 23.21
CA SER A 317 -15.51 -2.33 24.31
C SER A 317 -16.98 -1.91 24.27
N GLN A 318 -17.51 -1.62 23.08
CA GLN A 318 -18.92 -1.29 22.89
C GLN A 318 -19.82 -2.47 23.27
N CYS A 319 -19.52 -3.68 22.79
CA CYS A 319 -20.28 -4.88 23.14
C CYS A 319 -20.25 -5.17 24.65
N TYR A 320 -19.09 -5.04 25.30
CA TYR A 320 -18.98 -5.19 26.76
C TYR A 320 -19.78 -4.14 27.52
N LYS A 321 -19.82 -2.90 27.02
CA LYS A 321 -20.63 -1.85 27.62
C LYS A 321 -22.13 -2.14 27.50
N GLU A 322 -22.58 -2.62 26.34
CA GLU A 322 -23.97 -3.06 26.15
C GLU A 322 -24.34 -4.20 27.11
N LEU A 323 -23.46 -5.18 27.31
CA LEU A 323 -23.68 -6.25 28.29
C LEU A 323 -23.74 -5.73 29.73
N PHE A 324 -22.90 -4.74 30.08
CA PHE A 324 -22.99 -4.06 31.37
C PHE A 324 -24.36 -3.36 31.53
N ASP A 325 -24.82 -2.62 30.52
CA ASP A 325 -26.10 -1.90 30.58
C ASP A 325 -27.30 -2.87 30.74
N ILE A 326 -27.19 -4.09 30.20
CA ILE A 326 -28.21 -5.15 30.35
C ILE A 326 -28.15 -5.84 31.71
N THR A 327 -26.96 -6.18 32.20
CA THR A 327 -26.77 -7.09 33.35
C THR A 327 -26.45 -6.37 34.66
N ASN A 328 -25.96 -5.13 34.57
CA ASN A 328 -25.34 -4.35 35.65
C ASN A 328 -24.14 -5.06 36.32
N ASP A 329 -23.50 -6.03 35.64
CA ASP A 329 -22.29 -6.69 36.14
C ASP A 329 -21.04 -5.87 35.80
N SER A 330 -20.44 -5.30 36.85
CA SER A 330 -19.20 -4.51 36.78
C SER A 330 -18.02 -5.22 36.11
N THR A 331 -18.01 -6.55 36.02
CA THR A 331 -16.96 -7.28 35.29
C THR A 331 -16.92 -6.90 33.81
N TYR A 332 -18.07 -6.65 33.19
CA TYR A 332 -18.15 -6.21 31.79
C TYR A 332 -17.66 -4.79 31.61
N LEU A 333 -17.94 -3.90 32.56
CA LEU A 333 -17.41 -2.53 32.53
C LEU A 333 -15.87 -2.52 32.61
N ASN A 334 -15.30 -3.38 33.46
CA ASN A 334 -13.84 -3.52 33.57
C ASN A 334 -13.22 -4.03 32.26
N LYS A 335 -13.82 -5.05 31.62
CA LYS A 335 -13.38 -5.57 30.32
C LYS A 335 -13.49 -4.50 29.22
N SER A 336 -14.56 -3.71 29.23
CA SER A 336 -14.73 -2.59 28.29
C SER A 336 -13.60 -1.58 28.40
N ASN A 337 -13.21 -1.20 29.63
CA ASN A 337 -12.09 -0.30 29.87
C ASN A 337 -10.73 -0.90 29.47
N GLU A 338 -10.53 -2.21 29.69
CA GLU A 338 -9.32 -2.91 29.23
C GLU A 338 -9.20 -2.88 27.70
N CYS A 339 -10.29 -3.13 26.98
CA CYS A 339 -10.33 -3.01 25.53
C CYS A 339 -9.98 -1.60 25.06
N ILE A 340 -10.51 -0.55 25.70
CA ILE A 340 -10.15 0.85 25.38
C ILE A 340 -8.65 1.08 25.60
N SER A 341 -8.08 0.58 26.70
CA SER A 341 -6.64 0.70 26.95
C SER A 341 -5.80 0.02 25.87
N LYS A 342 -6.21 -1.19 25.43
CA LYS A 342 -5.56 -1.93 24.35
C LYS A 342 -5.65 -1.18 23.02
N ALA A 343 -6.83 -0.65 22.68
CA ALA A 343 -7.02 0.17 21.49
C ALA A 343 -6.14 1.42 21.50
N ASN A 344 -6.08 2.15 22.62
CA ASN A 344 -5.25 3.34 22.77
C ASN A 344 -3.74 3.04 22.72
N SER A 345 -3.33 1.81 23.08
CA SER A 345 -1.94 1.37 23.00
C SER A 345 -1.53 0.87 21.60
N PHE A 346 -2.48 0.74 20.67
CA PHE A 346 -2.17 0.27 19.32
C PHE A 346 -1.27 1.28 18.59
N SER A 347 -0.20 0.74 18.01
CA SER A 347 0.65 1.45 17.08
C SER A 347 0.99 0.55 15.91
N LEU A 348 1.16 1.14 14.72
CA LEU A 348 1.67 0.40 13.58
C LEU A 348 3.01 -0.28 13.93
N PRO A 349 3.27 -1.50 13.42
CA PRO A 349 4.58 -2.13 13.57
C PRO A 349 5.66 -1.25 12.94
N ASP A 350 6.90 -1.37 13.44
CA ASP A 350 7.99 -0.51 12.98
C ASP A 350 8.36 -0.81 11.52
N ILE A 351 8.46 -2.08 11.14
CA ILE A 351 8.84 -2.56 9.81
C ILE A 351 7.94 -3.76 9.44
N LEU A 352 7.61 -3.89 8.15
CA LEU A 352 6.91 -5.06 7.58
C LEU A 352 7.86 -6.01 6.88
#